data_AF-A0A353VX65-F1
#
_entry.id   AF-A0A353VX65-F1
#
_cell.length_a   1.000
_cell.length_b   1.000
_cell.length_c   1.000
_cell.angle_alpha   90.00
_cell.angle_beta   90.00
_cell.angle_gamma   90.00
#
_symmetry.space_group_name_H-M   'P 1'
#
loop_
_entity.id
_entity.type
_entity.pdbx_description
1 polymer ?
#
loop_
_entity_poly.entity_id
_entity_poly.type
_entity_poly.pdbx_seq_one_letter_code
_entity_poly.pdbx_strand_id
1 'polypeptide(L)'
;TSDMLSEKLHWRQLDIKYEESFPQFLNNILIVIEAESPDLASDTAKNIYSKLKSEKKFLKDIYYPKIDPYFRQSSLLFLDLDELQDLSDRLARIQPFLGTLLEDKSLRGLFQMLGKAIDAKEDNESIDINPLLLEIN
;
A
#
# COMPACT_ATOMS: atom_id res chain seq x y z
N THR A 1 15.74 30.65 9.82
CA THR A 1 14.86 31.85 9.82
C THR A 1 14.13 32.02 11.14
N SER A 2 13.85 30.95 11.90
CA SER A 2 13.25 31.03 13.25
C SER A 2 14.05 31.85 14.26
N ASP A 3 15.39 31.91 14.13
CA ASP A 3 16.25 32.71 15.01
C ASP A 3 16.20 34.22 14.75
N MET A 4 15.47 34.66 13.72
CA MET A 4 15.32 36.08 13.39
C MET A 4 14.18 36.75 14.17
N LEU A 5 13.38 35.97 14.90
CA LEU A 5 12.20 36.44 15.64
C LEU A 5 12.30 36.04 17.11
N SER A 6 11.76 36.88 17.99
CA SER A 6 11.88 36.68 19.45
C SER A 6 11.21 35.38 19.91
N GLU A 7 11.91 34.65 20.78
CA GLU A 7 11.38 33.46 21.48
C GLU A 7 10.19 33.78 22.39
N LYS A 8 9.98 35.05 22.74
CA LYS A 8 8.86 35.48 23.59
C LYS A 8 7.53 35.57 22.84
N LEU A 9 7.54 35.46 21.50
CA LEU A 9 6.32 35.42 20.72
C LEU A 9 5.52 34.16 21.06
N HIS A 10 4.21 34.30 21.22
CA HIS A 10 3.36 33.20 21.68
C HIS A 10 3.46 31.94 20.79
N TRP A 11 3.45 32.11 19.46
CA TRP A 11 3.61 30.99 18.53
C TRP A 11 5.00 30.34 18.63
N ARG A 12 6.05 31.10 18.96
CA ARG A 12 7.42 30.57 19.09
C ARG A 12 7.58 29.77 20.37
N GLN A 13 6.94 30.19 21.47
CA GLN A 13 6.88 29.39 22.70
C GLN A 13 6.14 28.06 22.47
N LEU A 14 5.08 28.06 21.66
CA LEU A 14 4.37 26.83 21.28
C LEU A 14 5.23 25.92 20.42
N ASP A 15 5.96 26.49 19.45
CA ASP A 15 6.88 25.77 18.57
C ASP A 15 8.03 25.11 19.36
N ILE A 16 8.70 25.85 20.26
CA ILE A 16 9.72 25.30 21.16
C ILE A 16 9.14 24.15 21.99
N LYS A 17 7.95 24.34 22.58
CA LYS A 17 7.30 23.29 23.37
C LYS A 17 6.97 22.05 22.54
N TYR A 18 6.58 22.22 21.28
CA TYR A 18 6.35 21.12 20.35
C TYR A 18 7.66 20.39 20.03
N GLU A 19 8.73 21.12 19.72
CA GLU A 19 10.06 20.56 19.44
C GLU A 19 10.58 19.73 20.64
N GLU A 20 10.43 20.25 21.86
CA GLU A 20 10.79 19.55 23.10
C GLU A 20 9.94 18.31 23.36
N SER A 21 8.65 18.38 23.04
CA SER A 21 7.69 17.28 23.31
C SER A 21 7.76 16.17 22.25
N PHE A 22 8.14 16.50 21.02
CA PHE A 22 8.16 15.57 19.89
C PHE A 22 9.48 15.61 19.09
N PRO A 23 10.64 15.38 19.74
CA PRO A 23 11.95 15.49 19.11
C PRO A 23 12.16 14.53 17.93
N GLN A 24 11.39 13.44 17.85
CA GLN A 24 11.41 12.48 16.73
C GLN A 24 10.84 13.03 15.42
N PHE A 25 10.09 14.15 15.45
CA PHE A 25 9.53 14.77 14.25
C PHE A 25 10.42 15.88 13.68
N LEU A 26 11.56 16.15 14.33
CA LEU A 26 12.48 17.20 13.93
C LEU A 26 13.56 16.67 13.00
N ASN A 27 13.99 17.51 12.06
CA ASN A 27 15.09 17.22 11.13
C ASN A 27 14.90 15.93 10.31
N ASN A 28 13.65 15.59 10.00
CA ASN A 28 13.31 14.43 9.20
C ASN A 28 13.59 14.67 7.71
N ILE A 29 14.01 13.61 7.03
CA ILE A 29 14.20 13.60 5.58
C ILE A 29 13.04 12.83 4.97
N LEU A 30 12.33 13.46 4.03
CA LEU A 30 11.31 12.80 3.23
C LEU A 30 11.93 12.26 1.95
N ILE A 31 11.77 10.96 1.71
CA ILE A 31 12.20 10.30 0.47
C ILE A 31 10.96 9.98 -0.35
N VAL A 32 10.87 10.53 -1.56
CA VAL A 32 9.81 10.24 -2.53
C VAL A 32 10.34 9.29 -3.59
N ILE A 33 9.60 8.23 -3.88
CA ILE A 33 9.98 7.20 -4.85
C ILE A 33 8.92 7.20 -5.94
N GLU A 34 9.36 7.50 -7.16
CA GLU A 34 8.56 7.47 -8.37
C GLU A 34 9.02 6.30 -9.25
N ALA A 35 8.07 5.57 -9.84
CA ALA A 35 8.33 4.46 -10.74
C ALA A 35 7.19 4.33 -11.76
N GLU A 36 7.42 3.52 -12.79
CA GLU A 36 6.46 3.27 -13.88
C GLU A 36 5.18 2.58 -13.41
N SER A 37 5.22 1.83 -12.30
CA SER A 37 4.05 1.20 -11.69
C SER A 37 4.04 1.31 -10.17
N PRO A 38 2.86 1.24 -9.53
CA PRO A 38 2.73 1.24 -8.07
C PRO A 38 3.50 0.09 -7.40
N ASP A 39 3.54 -1.09 -8.02
CA ASP A 39 4.26 -2.25 -7.51
C ASP A 39 5.78 -2.02 -7.51
N LEU A 40 6.32 -1.49 -8.61
CA LEU A 40 7.74 -1.16 -8.70
C LEU A 40 8.14 -0.09 -7.68
N ALA A 41 7.30 0.94 -7.48
CA ALA A 41 7.53 1.97 -6.46
C ALA A 41 7.53 1.36 -5.05
N SER A 42 6.56 0.49 -4.76
CA SER A 42 6.40 -0.19 -3.48
C SER A 42 7.58 -1.13 -3.17
N ASP A 43 8.03 -1.91 -4.15
CA ASP A 43 9.16 -2.82 -3.98
C ASP A 43 10.49 -2.07 -3.84
N THR A 44 10.69 -1.01 -4.63
CA THR A 44 11.84 -0.12 -4.46
C THR A 44 11.86 0.51 -3.06
N ALA A 45 10.71 0.98 -2.56
CA ALA A 45 10.58 1.52 -1.21
C ALA A 45 10.92 0.49 -0.13
N LYS A 46 10.45 -0.76 -0.26
CA LYS A 46 10.80 -1.86 0.66
C LYS A 46 12.30 -2.14 0.66
N ASN A 47 12.95 -2.12 -0.51
CA ASN A 47 14.38 -2.36 -0.63
C ASN A 47 15.20 -1.24 0.02
N ILE A 48 14.86 0.01 -0.25
CA ILE A 48 15.50 1.19 0.38
C ILE A 48 15.30 1.14 1.90
N TYR A 49 14.07 0.90 2.36
CA TYR A 49 13.76 0.76 3.78
C TYR A 49 14.64 -0.30 4.46
N SER A 50 14.71 -1.49 3.87
CA SER A 50 15.47 -2.62 4.42
C SER A 50 16.97 -2.31 4.51
N LYS A 51 17.51 -1.62 3.50
CA LYS A 51 18.91 -1.20 3.48
C LYS A 51 19.18 -0.15 4.57
N LEU A 52 18.41 0.92 4.62
CA LEU A 52 18.60 2.02 5.57
C LEU A 52 18.32 1.62 7.02
N LYS A 53 17.39 0.69 7.27
CA LYS A 53 17.10 0.17 8.62
C LYS A 53 18.30 -0.52 9.26
N SER A 54 19.22 -1.05 8.46
CA SER A 54 20.46 -1.66 8.95
C SER A 54 21.53 -0.62 9.34
N GLU A 55 21.43 0.62 8.85
CA GLU A 55 22.43 1.68 9.00
C GLU A 55 22.21 2.53 10.28
N LYS A 56 22.16 1.87 11.44
CA LYS A 56 21.91 2.49 12.75
C LYS A 56 22.99 3.49 13.21
N LYS A 57 24.13 3.54 12.51
CA LYS A 57 25.22 4.48 12.82
C LYS A 57 24.87 5.91 12.44
N PHE A 58 24.06 6.10 11.40
CA PHE A 58 23.75 7.42 10.85
C PHE A 58 22.28 7.79 10.99
N LEU A 59 21.39 6.80 11.04
CA LEU A 59 19.95 7.01 11.16
C LEU A 59 19.47 6.48 12.51
N LYS A 60 18.74 7.33 13.23
CA LYS A 60 18.05 6.94 14.47
C LYS A 60 16.92 5.96 14.18
N ASP A 61 16.14 6.27 13.15
CA ASP A 61 15.01 5.46 12.71
C ASP A 61 14.70 5.70 11.22
N ILE A 62 13.93 4.81 10.63
CA ILE A 62 13.33 4.95 9.31
C ILE A 62 11.89 4.45 9.36
N TYR A 63 10.98 5.24 8.81
CA TYR A 63 9.55 4.96 8.83
C TYR A 63 9.02 4.77 7.41
N TYR A 64 8.35 3.65 7.18
CA TYR A 64 7.58 3.38 5.96
C TYR A 64 6.29 2.67 6.36
N PRO A 65 5.12 3.35 6.37
CA PRO A 65 3.88 2.77 6.91
C PRO A 65 3.47 1.46 6.22
N LYS A 66 3.68 1.36 4.89
CA LYS A 66 3.23 0.20 4.10
C LYS A 66 3.97 -1.11 4.40
N ILE A 67 5.08 -1.10 5.15
CA ILE A 67 5.75 -2.31 5.64
C ILE A 67 5.35 -2.69 7.06
N ASP A 68 4.62 -1.83 7.76
CA ASP A 68 4.16 -2.14 9.12
C ASP A 68 3.22 -3.36 9.12
N PRO A 69 3.51 -4.42 9.91
CA PRO A 69 2.70 -5.63 9.93
C PRO A 69 1.25 -5.39 10.37
N TYR A 70 1.03 -4.51 11.34
CA TYR A 70 -0.30 -4.18 11.83
C TYR A 70 -1.09 -3.43 10.76
N PHE A 71 -0.47 -2.45 10.11
CA PHE A 71 -1.10 -1.73 9.01
C PHE A 71 -1.42 -2.66 7.83
N ARG A 72 -0.54 -3.60 7.48
CA ARG A 72 -0.82 -4.58 6.42
C ARG A 72 -1.99 -5.50 6.74
N GLN A 73 -2.07 -5.98 7.98
CA GLN A 73 -3.16 -6.85 8.42
C GLN A 73 -4.49 -6.08 8.49
N SER A 74 -4.43 -4.83 8.91
CA SER A 74 -5.61 -4.00 9.19
C SER A 74 -5.95 -3.02 8.07
N SER A 75 -5.31 -3.12 6.91
CA SER A 75 -5.37 -2.10 5.85
C SER A 75 -6.80 -1.84 5.37
N LEU A 76 -7.61 -2.90 5.28
CA LEU A 76 -9.01 -2.81 4.86
C LEU A 76 -9.91 -2.13 5.90
N LEU A 77 -9.48 -2.04 7.16
CA LEU A 77 -10.24 -1.33 8.21
C LEU A 77 -10.16 0.20 8.09
N PHE A 78 -9.34 0.71 7.17
CA PHE A 78 -9.23 2.13 6.85
C PHE A 78 -10.10 2.55 5.67
N LEU A 79 -10.84 1.61 5.06
CA LEU A 79 -11.84 1.91 4.04
C LEU A 79 -13.16 2.35 4.68
N ASP A 80 -13.93 3.16 3.96
CA ASP A 80 -15.31 3.42 4.35
C ASP A 80 -16.15 2.14 4.25
N LEU A 81 -17.24 2.06 5.02
CA LEU A 81 -18.04 0.83 5.12
C LEU A 81 -18.58 0.38 3.75
N ASP A 82 -19.06 1.33 2.95
CA ASP A 82 -19.61 1.04 1.61
C ASP A 82 -18.51 0.52 0.68
N GLU A 83 -17.31 1.11 0.73
CA GLU A 83 -16.15 0.67 -0.07
C GLU A 83 -15.69 -0.73 0.32
N LEU A 84 -15.69 -1.03 1.63
CA LEU A 84 -15.33 -2.33 2.16
C LEU A 84 -16.33 -3.40 1.72
N GLN A 85 -17.62 -3.10 1.78
CA GLN A 85 -18.69 -3.99 1.34
C GLN A 85 -18.57 -4.28 -0.16
N ASP A 86 -18.40 -3.23 -0.96
CA ASP A 86 -18.20 -3.33 -2.39
C ASP A 86 -16.97 -4.17 -2.76
N LEU A 87 -15.85 -3.98 -2.05
CA LEU A 87 -14.63 -4.77 -2.24
C LEU A 87 -14.86 -6.24 -1.87
N SER A 88 -15.53 -6.50 -0.75
CA SER A 88 -15.88 -7.86 -0.32
C SER A 88 -16.74 -8.57 -1.37
N ASP A 89 -17.76 -7.89 -1.90
CA ASP A 89 -18.63 -8.43 -2.94
C ASP A 89 -17.88 -8.66 -4.26
N ARG A 90 -16.96 -7.77 -4.64
CA ARG A 90 -16.09 -7.96 -5.81
C ARG A 90 -15.19 -9.20 -5.64
N LEU A 91 -14.52 -9.34 -4.50
CA LEU A 91 -13.65 -10.48 -4.21
C LEU A 91 -14.42 -11.80 -4.17
N ALA A 92 -15.63 -11.81 -3.61
CA ALA A 92 -16.51 -12.99 -3.58
C ALA A 92 -16.91 -13.44 -5.00
N ARG A 93 -17.26 -12.50 -5.88
CA ARG A 93 -17.61 -12.81 -7.28
C ARG A 93 -16.46 -13.44 -8.05
N ILE A 94 -15.21 -13.04 -7.79
CA ILE A 94 -14.04 -13.56 -8.52
C ILE A 94 -13.34 -14.76 -7.84
N GLN A 95 -13.83 -15.22 -6.70
CA GLN A 95 -13.21 -16.30 -5.92
C GLN A 95 -12.89 -17.58 -6.73
N PRO A 96 -13.77 -18.08 -7.63
CA PRO A 96 -13.46 -19.27 -8.44
C PRO A 96 -12.20 -19.11 -9.30
N PHE A 97 -11.96 -17.89 -9.78
CA PHE A 97 -10.81 -17.56 -10.62
C PHE A 97 -9.54 -17.36 -9.80
N LEU A 98 -9.65 -16.69 -8.66
CA LEU A 98 -8.54 -16.52 -7.71
C LEU A 98 -7.95 -17.87 -7.29
N GLY A 99 -8.79 -18.88 -7.07
CA GLY A 99 -8.34 -20.25 -6.75
C GLY A 99 -7.40 -20.82 -7.82
N THR A 100 -7.76 -20.69 -9.09
CA THR A 100 -6.95 -21.17 -10.22
C THR A 100 -5.62 -20.41 -10.33
N LEU A 101 -5.63 -19.09 -10.12
CA LEU A 101 -4.41 -18.27 -10.16
C LEU A 101 -3.48 -18.55 -8.96
N LEU A 102 -4.03 -18.91 -7.80
CA LEU A 102 -3.23 -19.25 -6.62
C LEU A 102 -2.45 -20.57 -6.81
N GLU A 103 -2.98 -21.49 -7.62
CA GLU A 103 -2.32 -22.76 -8.00
C GLU A 103 -1.15 -22.53 -8.96
N ASP A 104 -1.30 -21.63 -9.94
CA ASP A 104 -0.24 -21.22 -10.87
C ASP A 104 -0.21 -19.70 -11.04
N LYS A 105 0.73 -19.05 -10.32
CA LYS A 105 0.94 -17.59 -10.33
C LYS A 105 1.80 -17.09 -11.51
N SER A 106 1.92 -17.86 -12.57
CA SER A 106 2.65 -17.47 -13.79
C SER A 106 1.72 -16.88 -14.85
N LEU A 107 2.30 -16.29 -15.89
CA LEU A 107 1.53 -15.86 -17.08
C LEU A 107 0.76 -17.04 -17.69
N ARG A 108 1.32 -18.26 -17.65
CA ARG A 108 0.63 -19.46 -18.13
C ARG A 108 -0.62 -19.72 -17.32
N GLY A 109 -0.52 -19.72 -16.00
CA GLY A 109 -1.65 -19.92 -15.09
C GLY A 109 -2.72 -18.84 -15.26
N LEU A 110 -2.31 -17.58 -15.43
CA LEU A 110 -3.22 -16.49 -15.77
C LEU A 110 -3.98 -16.74 -17.08
N PHE A 111 -3.28 -17.09 -18.17
CA PHE A 111 -3.94 -17.39 -19.45
C PHE A 111 -4.83 -18.63 -19.38
N GLN A 112 -4.45 -19.64 -18.58
CA GLN A 112 -5.30 -20.81 -18.34
C GLN A 112 -6.57 -20.46 -17.57
N MET A 113 -6.47 -19.62 -16.54
CA MET A 113 -7.63 -19.11 -15.80
C MET A 113 -8.57 -18.33 -16.71
N LEU A 114 -8.02 -17.45 -17.57
CA LEU A 114 -8.80 -16.69 -18.55
C LEU A 114 -9.48 -17.60 -19.57
N GLY A 115 -8.79 -18.62 -20.07
CA GLY A 115 -9.36 -19.62 -20.97
C GLY A 115 -10.56 -20.34 -20.34
N LYS A 116 -10.39 -20.88 -19.12
CA LYS A 116 -11.48 -21.53 -18.37
C LYS A 116 -12.69 -20.61 -18.15
N ALA A 117 -12.45 -19.32 -17.90
CA ALA A 117 -13.51 -18.35 -17.72
C ALA A 117 -14.33 -18.13 -19.02
N ILE A 118 -13.65 -18.12 -20.17
CA ILE A 118 -14.30 -17.99 -21.48
C ILE A 118 -15.09 -19.26 -21.81
N ASP A 119 -14.49 -20.43 -21.64
CA ASP A 119 -15.14 -21.72 -21.93
C ASP A 119 -16.43 -21.91 -21.12
N ALA A 120 -16.38 -21.59 -19.82
CA ALA A 120 -17.56 -21.71 -18.94
C ALA A 120 -18.71 -20.77 -19.34
N LYS A 121 -18.40 -19.61 -19.93
CA LYS A 121 -19.42 -18.70 -20.47
C LYS A 121 -20.06 -19.26 -21.75
N GLU A 122 -19.28 -19.96 -22.59
CA GLU A 122 -19.79 -20.62 -23.81
C GLU A 122 -20.68 -21.82 -23.48
N ASP A 123 -20.36 -22.57 -22.43
CA ASP A 123 -21.13 -23.73 -21.94
C ASP A 123 -22.42 -23.36 -21.19
N ASN A 124 -22.80 -22.08 -21.18
CA ASN A 124 -24.01 -21.54 -20.54
C ASN A 124 -24.04 -21.76 -19.01
N GLU A 125 -22.87 -21.95 -18.39
CA GLU A 125 -22.73 -21.83 -16.95
C GLU A 125 -22.93 -20.34 -16.57
N SER A 126 -23.58 -20.08 -15.44
CA SER A 126 -23.91 -18.72 -14.97
C SER A 126 -22.67 -17.99 -14.41
N ILE A 127 -21.55 -18.04 -15.13
CA ILE A 127 -20.29 -17.43 -14.73
C ILE A 127 -20.17 -16.06 -15.43
N ASP A 128 -20.33 -14.99 -14.64
CA ASP A 128 -20.09 -13.63 -15.11
C ASP A 128 -18.58 -13.34 -15.12
N ILE A 129 -18.02 -13.17 -16.32
CA ILE A 129 -16.61 -12.85 -16.54
C ILE A 129 -16.33 -11.35 -16.59
N ASN A 130 -17.35 -10.50 -16.63
CA ASN A 130 -17.17 -9.04 -16.70
C ASN A 130 -16.37 -8.50 -15.49
N PRO A 131 -16.55 -9.00 -14.26
CA PRO A 131 -15.73 -8.60 -13.12
C PRO A 131 -14.23 -8.82 -13.34
N LEU A 132 -13.82 -9.89 -14.05
CA LEU A 132 -12.39 -10.15 -14.30
C LEU A 132 -11.77 -9.12 -15.25
N LEU A 133 -12.51 -8.69 -16.26
CA LEU A 133 -12.01 -7.75 -17.26
C LEU A 133 -11.76 -6.35 -16.68
N LEU A 134 -12.47 -6.00 -15.61
CA LEU A 134 -12.28 -4.73 -14.89
C LEU A 134 -11.02 -4.73 -14.02
N GLU A 135 -10.54 -5.91 -13.58
CA GLU A 135 -9.39 -6.03 -12.66
C GLU A 135 -8.04 -6.15 -13.37
N ILE A 136 -8.02 -6.32 -14.71
CA ILE A 136 -6.81 -6.49 -15.51
C ILE A 136 -6.32 -5.17 -16.14
N ASN A 137 -7.12 -4.11 -16.03
CA ASN A 137 -6.87 -2.80 -16.65
C ASN A 137 -6.46 -1.76 -15.61
#